data_AF-A0A929XB81-F1
#
_entry.id   AF-A0A929XB81-F1
#
_cell.length_a   1.000
_cell.length_b   1.000
_cell.length_c   1.000
_cell.angle_alpha   90.00
_cell.angle_beta   90.00
_cell.angle_gamma   90.00
#
_symmetry.space_group_name_H-M   'P 1'
#
loop_
_entity.id
_entity.type
_entity.pdbx_description
1 polymer ?
#
loop_
_entity_poly.entity_id
_entity_poly.type
_entity_poly.pdbx_seq_one_letter_code
_entity_poly.pdbx_strand_id
1 'polypeptide(L)'
;DKIYQVAQVGELKQSIKKNLKIIDVEPKASSIAVYQNTISHITRDSKPKGKEPNINEIKAVVGVFDEAKRVFYDKKDNVLLYFYNSLQNDNMINYAVIRLDYTLKKFKTDNFIATITRIPVENYKAILKDKKRYIKIK
;
A
#
# COMPACT_ATOMS: atom_id res chain seq x y z
N ASP A 1 -9.92 -0.57 -25.05
CA ASP A 1 -9.69 -0.86 -23.61
C ASP A 1 -8.22 -0.74 -23.24
N LYS A 2 -7.89 0.06 -22.22
CA LYS A 2 -6.54 0.09 -21.67
C LYS A 2 -6.37 -1.15 -20.79
N ILE A 3 -5.61 -2.15 -21.28
CA ILE A 3 -5.25 -3.32 -20.48
C ILE A 3 -4.26 -2.86 -19.42
N TYR A 4 -4.73 -2.60 -18.21
CA TYR A 4 -3.84 -2.32 -17.09
C TYR A 4 -3.07 -3.60 -16.75
N GLN A 5 -1.75 -3.54 -16.86
CA GLN A 5 -0.86 -4.59 -16.37
C GLN A 5 -0.89 -4.57 -14.84
N VAL A 6 -1.11 -5.74 -14.25
CA VAL A 6 -1.29 -5.92 -12.80
C VAL A 6 -0.29 -6.98 -12.35
N ALA A 7 0.33 -6.78 -11.20
CA ALA A 7 1.16 -7.78 -10.54
C ALA A 7 0.60 -8.06 -9.14
N GLN A 8 0.51 -9.32 -8.75
CA GLN A 8 0.29 -9.69 -7.36
C GLN A 8 1.60 -9.55 -6.60
N VAL A 9 1.57 -8.85 -5.46
CA VAL A 9 2.77 -8.42 -4.72
C VAL A 9 2.79 -8.91 -3.28
N GLY A 10 1.79 -9.66 -2.85
CA GLY A 10 1.77 -10.29 -1.55
C GLY A 10 0.36 -10.56 -1.06
N GLU A 11 0.25 -10.78 0.24
CA GLU A 11 -1.01 -10.97 0.94
C GLU A 11 -1.01 -10.22 2.27
N LEU A 12 -2.20 -9.89 2.78
CA LEU A 12 -2.34 -9.37 4.12
C LEU A 12 -1.80 -10.39 5.14
N LYS A 13 -0.85 -9.96 5.97
CA LYS A 13 -0.33 -10.82 7.06
C LYS A 13 -1.44 -11.19 8.04
N GLN A 14 -1.37 -12.40 8.60
CA GLN A 14 -2.39 -12.91 9.52
C GLN A 14 -2.61 -12.00 10.75
N SER A 15 -1.55 -11.36 11.25
CA SER A 15 -1.64 -10.39 12.34
C SER A 15 -2.49 -9.17 11.97
N ILE A 16 -2.37 -8.66 10.74
CA ILE A 16 -3.19 -7.55 10.24
C ILE A 16 -4.66 -7.97 10.16
N LYS A 17 -4.94 -9.17 9.61
CA LYS A 17 -6.31 -9.70 9.54
C LYS A 17 -6.95 -9.83 10.92
N LYS A 18 -6.20 -10.35 11.91
CA LYS A 18 -6.68 -10.45 13.30
C LYS A 18 -7.01 -9.08 13.88
N ASN A 19 -6.12 -8.10 13.72
CA ASN A 19 -6.31 -6.77 14.27
C ASN A 19 -7.43 -5.98 13.58
N LEU A 20 -7.68 -6.23 12.29
CA LEU A 20 -8.85 -5.71 11.59
C LEU A 20 -10.16 -6.27 12.16
N LYS A 21 -10.22 -7.57 12.47
CA LYS A 21 -11.41 -8.18 13.09
C LYS A 21 -11.70 -7.61 14.49
N ILE A 22 -10.68 -7.25 15.26
CA ILE A 22 -10.86 -6.62 16.59
C ILE A 22 -11.61 -5.27 16.47
N ILE A 23 -11.48 -4.58 15.34
CA ILE A 23 -12.15 -3.31 15.06
C ILE A 23 -13.37 -3.47 14.14
N ASP A 24 -13.89 -4.68 14.02
CA ASP A 24 -15.07 -5.03 13.21
C ASP A 24 -14.93 -4.71 11.71
N VAL A 25 -13.70 -4.86 11.18
CA VAL A 25 -13.42 -4.70 9.75
C VAL A 25 -13.09 -6.08 9.17
N GLU A 26 -13.94 -6.59 8.29
CA GLU A 26 -13.71 -7.86 7.61
C GLU A 26 -13.12 -7.64 6.21
N PRO A 27 -11.87 -8.07 5.95
CA PRO A 27 -11.26 -7.91 4.64
C PRO A 27 -11.89 -8.86 3.62
N LYS A 28 -12.38 -8.31 2.50
CA LYS A 28 -13.02 -9.05 1.39
C LYS A 28 -12.05 -9.89 0.54
N ALA A 29 -10.75 -9.66 0.68
CA ALA A 29 -9.69 -10.36 -0.03
C ALA A 29 -8.51 -10.62 0.92
N SER A 30 -7.57 -11.45 0.47
CA SER A 30 -6.30 -11.68 1.18
C SER A 30 -5.12 -11.23 0.35
N SER A 31 -5.16 -11.46 -0.97
CA SER A 31 -4.10 -11.12 -1.89
C SER A 31 -4.09 -9.62 -2.21
N ILE A 32 -2.90 -9.09 -2.46
CA ILE A 32 -2.66 -7.69 -2.78
C ILE A 32 -2.04 -7.63 -4.16
N ALA A 33 -2.61 -6.81 -5.02
CA ALA A 33 -2.10 -6.50 -6.34
C ALA A 33 -1.83 -5.01 -6.50
N VAL A 34 -0.94 -4.67 -7.41
CA VAL A 34 -0.65 -3.30 -7.83
C VAL A 34 -0.79 -3.19 -9.32
N TYR A 35 -1.18 -2.00 -9.78
CA TYR A 35 -1.07 -1.68 -11.19
C TYR A 35 0.38 -1.33 -11.51
N GLN A 36 0.98 -2.04 -12.47
CA GLN A 36 2.41 -1.91 -12.79
C GLN A 36 2.75 -0.48 -13.27
N ASN A 37 1.83 0.20 -13.94
CA ASN A 37 1.98 1.60 -14.35
C ASN A 37 2.06 2.59 -13.17
N THR A 38 1.63 2.21 -11.95
CA THR A 38 1.74 3.04 -10.73
C THR A 38 3.07 2.85 -10.00
N ILE A 39 3.85 1.81 -10.34
CA ILE A 39 5.14 1.49 -9.72
C ILE A 39 6.24 2.47 -10.17
N SER A 40 6.11 3.11 -11.34
CA SER A 40 7.13 3.97 -11.94
C SER A 40 7.55 5.18 -11.08
N HIS A 41 6.78 5.54 -10.05
CA HIS A 41 7.05 6.69 -9.19
C HIS A 41 7.86 6.35 -7.92
N ILE A 42 8.26 5.08 -7.73
CA ILE A 42 8.93 4.63 -6.50
C ILE A 42 10.44 4.89 -6.53
N THR A 43 11.07 4.91 -7.70
CA THR A 43 12.55 4.84 -7.81
C THR A 43 13.19 6.01 -8.55
N ARG A 44 12.46 6.82 -9.34
CA ARG A 44 12.99 8.05 -9.98
C ARG A 44 11.89 8.87 -10.66
N ASP A 45 11.87 10.18 -10.43
CA ASP A 45 10.98 11.15 -11.11
C ASP A 45 11.25 11.27 -12.64
N SER A 46 12.31 10.66 -13.16
CA SER A 46 12.79 10.83 -14.55
C SER A 46 12.40 9.71 -15.53
N LYS A 47 11.58 8.72 -15.13
CA LYS A 47 11.25 7.58 -16.01
C LYS A 47 10.08 7.95 -16.95
N PRO A 48 10.17 7.67 -18.26
CA PRO A 48 9.07 7.95 -19.20
C PRO A 48 7.80 7.20 -18.79
N LYS A 49 6.66 7.91 -18.78
CA LYS A 49 5.32 7.32 -18.57
C LYS A 49 5.10 6.23 -19.63
N GLY A 50 5.22 4.96 -19.26
CA GLY A 50 4.99 3.82 -20.17
C GLY A 50 6.06 2.73 -20.13
N LYS A 51 7.20 2.93 -19.44
CA LYS A 51 8.19 1.86 -19.28
C LYS A 51 7.79 0.93 -18.14
N GLU A 52 7.71 -0.37 -18.43
CA GLU A 52 7.37 -1.40 -17.44
C GLU A 52 8.28 -1.32 -16.20
N PRO A 53 7.74 -1.57 -15.00
CA PRO A 53 8.54 -1.63 -13.80
C PRO A 53 9.53 -2.80 -13.88
N ASN A 54 10.78 -2.55 -13.53
CA ASN A 54 11.80 -3.59 -13.50
C ASN A 54 11.62 -4.50 -12.27
N ILE A 55 12.28 -5.65 -12.27
CA ILE A 55 12.21 -6.62 -11.16
C ILE A 55 12.57 -5.99 -9.81
N ASN A 56 13.50 -5.03 -9.76
CA ASN A 56 13.90 -4.39 -8.51
C ASN A 56 12.81 -3.46 -7.98
N GLU A 57 12.09 -2.76 -8.86
CA GLU A 57 10.94 -1.92 -8.52
C GLU A 57 9.78 -2.77 -7.99
N ILE A 58 9.48 -3.90 -8.64
CA ILE A 58 8.47 -4.86 -8.15
C ILE A 58 8.91 -5.45 -6.80
N LYS A 59 10.18 -5.84 -6.64
CA LYS A 59 10.71 -6.33 -5.36
C LYS A 59 10.64 -5.27 -4.26
N ALA A 60 10.88 -4.00 -4.58
CA ALA A 60 10.74 -2.91 -3.62
C ALA A 60 9.30 -2.80 -3.12
N VAL A 61 8.30 -2.94 -4.01
CA VAL A 61 6.87 -3.00 -3.65
C VAL A 61 6.57 -4.16 -2.71
N VAL A 62 7.06 -5.36 -3.00
CA VAL A 62 6.90 -6.53 -2.13
C VAL A 62 7.53 -6.26 -0.76
N GLY A 63 8.74 -5.70 -0.76
CA GLY A 63 9.47 -5.28 0.44
C GLY A 63 8.68 -4.33 1.33
N VAL A 64 7.86 -3.43 0.76
CA VAL A 64 6.99 -2.53 1.54
C VAL A 64 6.09 -3.29 2.51
N PHE A 65 5.41 -4.33 2.03
CA PHE A 65 4.46 -5.08 2.86
C PHE A 65 5.16 -5.93 3.92
N ASP A 66 6.41 -6.29 3.67
CA ASP A 66 7.22 -7.02 4.62
C ASP A 66 7.88 -6.14 5.69
N GLU A 67 8.48 -5.04 5.26
CA GLU A 67 9.28 -4.12 6.06
C GLU A 67 8.45 -3.07 6.81
N ALA A 68 7.20 -2.83 6.40
CA ALA A 68 6.34 -1.84 7.05
C ALA A 68 6.26 -2.09 8.56
N LYS A 69 6.88 -1.17 9.30
CA LYS A 69 6.93 -1.19 10.76
C LYS A 69 5.64 -0.66 11.38
N ARG A 70 4.92 0.18 10.63
CA ARG A 70 3.72 0.87 11.10
C ARG A 70 2.62 0.75 10.08
N VAL A 71 1.53 0.12 10.49
CA VAL A 71 0.32 -0.04 9.68
C VAL A 71 -0.83 0.64 10.40
N PHE A 72 -1.55 1.51 9.69
CA PHE A 72 -2.74 2.19 10.21
C PHE A 72 -3.96 1.83 9.37
N TYR A 73 -5.12 1.81 10.01
CA TYR A 73 -6.41 1.79 9.36
C TYR A 73 -7.00 3.20 9.40
N ASP A 74 -7.34 3.75 8.23
CA ASP A 74 -8.07 5.01 8.11
C ASP A 74 -9.56 4.70 8.03
N LYS A 75 -10.29 5.04 9.10
CA LYS A 75 -11.74 4.80 9.18
C LYS A 75 -12.54 5.59 8.16
N LYS A 76 -12.05 6.76 7.75
CA LYS A 76 -12.81 7.65 6.85
C LYS A 76 -12.86 7.08 5.44
N ASP A 77 -11.70 6.64 4.96
CA ASP A 77 -11.52 6.21 3.58
C ASP A 77 -11.52 4.68 3.42
N ASN A 78 -11.65 3.95 4.54
CA ASN A 78 -11.62 2.49 4.61
C ASN A 78 -10.38 1.87 3.93
N VAL A 79 -9.21 2.39 4.28
CA VAL A 79 -7.93 1.96 3.72
C VAL A 79 -6.93 1.55 4.80
N LEU A 80 -6.01 0.64 4.44
CA LEU A 80 -4.79 0.40 5.20
C LEU A 80 -3.63 1.24 4.67
N LEU A 81 -2.88 1.84 5.58
CA LEU A 81 -1.70 2.64 5.30
C LEU A 81 -0.47 1.95 5.86
N TYR A 82 0.41 1.49 4.98
CA TYR A 82 1.67 0.82 5.32
C TYR A 82 2.82 1.81 5.17
N PHE A 83 3.34 2.33 6.27
CA PHE A 83 4.47 3.28 6.25
C PHE A 83 5.80 2.55 6.34
N TYR A 84 6.75 2.99 5.52
CA TYR A 84 8.11 2.46 5.46
C TYR A 84 9.12 3.56 5.19
N ASN A 85 10.38 3.30 5.52
CA ASN A 85 11.42 4.31 5.40
C ASN A 85 11.68 4.63 3.92
N SER A 86 11.86 5.92 3.63
CA SER A 86 12.40 6.33 2.35
C SER A 86 13.87 5.93 2.24
N LEU A 87 14.28 5.46 1.07
CA LEU A 87 15.70 5.30 0.72
C LEU A 87 16.34 6.67 0.41
N GLN A 88 15.54 7.72 0.30
CA GLN A 88 15.96 9.09 0.04
C GLN A 88 15.82 9.92 1.32
N ASN A 89 16.77 10.81 1.60
CA ASN A 89 16.72 11.70 2.75
C ASN A 89 16.08 13.05 2.35
N ASP A 90 14.79 13.00 2.01
CA ASP A 90 14.07 14.10 1.34
C ASP A 90 12.89 14.68 2.16
N ASN A 91 12.86 14.46 3.48
CA ASN A 91 11.73 14.83 4.37
C ASN A 91 10.37 14.25 3.93
N MET A 92 10.40 13.19 3.12
CA MET A 92 9.21 12.44 2.71
C MET A 92 9.18 11.07 3.39
N ILE A 93 7.98 10.56 3.58
CA ILE A 93 7.74 9.19 4.02
C ILE A 93 6.97 8.46 2.94
N ASN A 94 7.49 7.29 2.57
CA ASN A 94 6.81 6.42 1.63
C ASN A 94 5.75 5.60 2.34
N TYR A 95 4.65 5.34 1.63
CA TYR A 95 3.59 4.50 2.13
C TYR A 95 2.84 3.79 1.01
N ALA A 96 2.31 2.61 1.33
CA ALA A 96 1.34 1.91 0.49
C ALA A 96 -0.07 2.08 1.05
N VAL A 97 -1.02 2.39 0.18
CA VAL A 97 -2.44 2.50 0.47
C VAL A 97 -3.14 1.27 -0.10
N ILE A 98 -3.78 0.47 0.76
CA ILE A 98 -4.61 -0.66 0.34
C ILE A 98 -6.07 -0.30 0.56
N ARG A 99 -6.84 -0.24 -0.52
CA ARG A 99 -8.29 -0.03 -0.46
C ARG A 99 -8.99 -1.32 -0.08
N LEU A 100 -9.78 -1.32 0.99
CA LEU A 100 -10.48 -2.52 1.48
C LEU A 100 -11.90 -2.67 0.91
N ASP A 101 -12.43 -1.60 0.31
CA ASP A 101 -13.76 -1.54 -0.28
C ASP A 101 -13.82 -2.15 -1.70
N TYR A 102 -12.68 -2.16 -2.40
CA TYR A 102 -12.56 -2.59 -3.79
C TYR A 102 -11.59 -3.78 -3.97
N THR A 103 -12.03 -4.80 -4.70
CA THR A 103 -11.20 -5.94 -5.12
C THR A 103 -11.17 -6.08 -6.64
N LEU A 104 -10.04 -6.56 -7.15
CA LEU A 104 -9.85 -6.92 -8.55
C LEU A 104 -9.83 -8.43 -8.68
N LYS A 105 -10.75 -8.98 -9.47
CA LYS A 105 -10.76 -10.38 -9.88
C LYS A 105 -9.71 -10.63 -10.94
N LYS A 106 -8.55 -11.12 -10.53
CA LYS A 106 -7.42 -11.47 -11.43
C LYS A 106 -6.62 -12.59 -10.79
N PHE A 107 -5.86 -13.34 -11.58
CA PHE A 107 -5.11 -14.51 -11.07
C PHE A 107 -6.00 -15.58 -10.39
N LYS A 108 -7.28 -15.69 -10.82
CA LYS A 108 -8.30 -16.57 -10.22
C LYS A 108 -8.60 -16.27 -8.74
N THR A 109 -8.19 -15.11 -8.23
CA THR A 109 -8.42 -14.65 -6.85
C THR A 109 -8.96 -13.22 -6.81
N ASP A 110 -9.59 -12.84 -5.70
CA ASP A 110 -9.87 -11.45 -5.39
C ASP A 110 -8.61 -10.80 -4.79
N ASN A 111 -8.19 -9.68 -5.36
CA ASN A 111 -7.00 -8.96 -4.93
C ASN A 111 -7.38 -7.55 -4.51
N PHE A 112 -6.91 -7.09 -3.35
CA PHE A 112 -6.92 -5.67 -3.05
C PHE A 112 -5.98 -4.92 -3.99
N ILE A 113 -6.32 -3.67 -4.30
CA ILE A 113 -5.43 -2.81 -5.05
C ILE A 113 -4.63 -1.94 -4.08
N ALA A 114 -3.32 -2.10 -4.12
CA ALA A 114 -2.39 -1.22 -3.46
C ALA A 114 -1.91 -0.11 -4.39
N THR A 115 -1.75 1.08 -3.84
CA THR A 115 -1.08 2.22 -4.49
C THR A 115 0.09 2.65 -3.62
N ILE A 116 1.27 2.81 -4.21
CA ILE A 116 2.45 3.30 -3.51
C ILE A 116 2.65 4.76 -3.83
N THR A 117 2.92 5.54 -2.79
CA THR A 117 3.08 6.99 -2.88
C THR A 117 3.90 7.50 -1.70
N ARG A 118 4.13 8.81 -1.65
CA ARG A 118 4.91 9.52 -0.62
C ARG A 118 4.14 10.71 -0.10
N ILE A 119 4.35 11.04 1.18
CA ILE A 119 3.81 12.24 1.82
C ILE A 119 4.89 12.97 2.62
N PRO A 120 4.75 14.30 2.83
CA PRO A 120 5.61 15.03 3.75
C PRO A 120 5.59 14.43 5.16
N VAL A 121 6.72 14.46 5.85
CA VAL A 121 6.86 13.98 7.23
C VAL A 121 5.88 14.69 8.18
N GLU A 122 5.53 15.96 7.95
CA GLU A 122 4.53 16.67 8.76
C GLU A 122 3.16 16.01 8.69
N ASN A 123 2.73 15.60 7.49
CA ASN A 123 1.44 14.94 7.28
C ASN A 123 1.42 13.58 7.97
N TYR A 124 2.52 12.82 7.88
CA TYR A 124 2.65 11.58 8.64
C TYR A 124 2.57 11.82 10.15
N LYS A 125 3.24 12.85 10.68
CA LYS A 125 3.14 13.21 12.11
C LYS A 125 1.70 13.59 12.49
N ALA A 126 0.94 14.22 11.60
CA ALA A 126 -0.49 14.51 11.83
C ALA A 126 -1.32 13.21 11.94
N ILE A 127 -1.08 12.23 11.06
CA ILE A 127 -1.71 10.90 11.13
C ILE A 127 -1.44 10.22 12.48
N LEU A 128 -0.20 10.28 12.98
CA LEU A 128 0.17 9.71 14.28
C LEU A 128 -0.58 10.36 15.46
N LYS A 129 -0.94 11.63 15.35
CA LYS A 129 -1.64 12.40 16.39
C LYS A 129 -3.15 12.18 16.33
N ASP A 130 -3.72 12.02 15.14
CA ASP A 130 -5.16 11.83 14.93
C ASP A 130 -5.59 10.38 15.18
N LYS A 131 -5.62 10.01 16.46
CA LYS A 131 -6.14 8.71 16.93
C LYS A 131 -7.65 8.56 16.74
N LYS A 132 -8.37 9.65 16.46
CA LYS A 132 -9.83 9.59 16.22
C LYS A 132 -10.11 9.04 14.84
N ARG A 133 -9.34 9.42 13.82
CA ARG A 133 -9.47 8.92 12.45
C ARG A 133 -8.68 7.65 12.21
N TYR A 134 -7.43 7.59 12.68
CA TYR A 134 -6.49 6.53 12.37
C TYR A 134 -6.33 5.55 13.53
N ILE A 135 -6.55 4.27 13.27
CA ILE A 135 -6.32 3.19 14.24
C ILE A 135 -5.01 2.50 13.90
N LYS A 136 -4.11 2.37 14.87
CA LYS A 136 -2.85 1.62 14.68
C LYS A 136 -3.13 0.10 14.66
N ILE A 137 -2.71 -0.57 13.60
CA ILE A 137 -2.88 -2.01 13.38
C ILE A 137 -1.59 -2.79 13.65
N LYS A 138 -0.41 -2.21 13.38
CA LYS A 138 0.92 -2.79 13.66
C LYS A 138 1.87 -1.66 14.02
#